data_AF-A0A3B0TQD4-F1
#
_entry.id   AF-A0A3B0TQD4-F1
#
_cell.length_a   1.000
_cell.length_b   1.000
_cell.length_c   1.000
_cell.angle_alpha   90.00
_cell.angle_beta   90.00
_cell.angle_gamma   90.00
#
_symmetry.space_group_name_H-M   'P 1'
#
loop_
_entity.id
_entity.type
_entity.pdbx_description
1 polymer ?
#
loop_
_entity_poly.entity_id
_entity_poly.type
_entity_poly.pdbx_seq_one_letter_code
_entity_poly.pdbx_strand_id
1 'polypeptide(L)'
;KVVVKANVDKFTEGSFDIPVTIINKPEGIKINTFPNTIEVIYQAGLSNFNKITKNSFLVVYDYKQYEKDTLTRFLTPIIKQKSEFISSIKINPSKIEFLIQK
;
A
#
# COMPACT_ATOMS: atom_id res chain seq x y z
N LYS A 1 38.05 12.07 -24.75
CA LYS A 1 37.48 12.49 -23.45
C LYS A 1 35.99 12.17 -23.48
N VAL A 2 35.56 11.08 -22.85
CA VAL A 2 34.15 10.64 -22.92
C VAL A 2 33.37 11.39 -21.85
N VAL A 3 32.40 12.21 -22.26
CA VAL A 3 31.53 12.96 -21.35
C VAL A 3 30.30 12.09 -21.09
N VAL A 4 30.35 11.28 -20.03
CA VAL A 4 29.20 10.51 -19.58
C VAL A 4 28.24 11.49 -18.89
N LYS A 5 27.22 11.97 -19.61
CA LYS A 5 26.10 12.71 -19.02
C LYS A 5 25.15 11.73 -18.37
N ALA A 6 25.47 11.29 -17.15
CA ALA A 6 24.50 10.61 -16.32
C ALA A 6 23.49 11.66 -15.83
N ASN A 7 22.26 11.63 -16.35
CA ASN A 7 21.13 12.29 -15.70
C ASN A 7 20.84 11.51 -14.42
N VAL A 8 21.53 11.88 -13.34
CA VAL A 8 21.24 11.39 -12.00
C VAL A 8 19.98 12.12 -11.52
N ASP A 9 18.82 11.56 -11.86
CA ASP A 9 17.57 12.04 -11.27
C ASP A 9 17.66 11.82 -9.76
N LYS A 10 17.49 12.90 -8.99
CA LYS A 10 17.56 12.81 -7.53
C LYS A 10 16.27 12.16 -7.05
N PHE A 11 16.36 10.99 -6.46
CA PHE A 11 15.23 10.34 -5.82
C PHE A 11 15.12 10.80 -4.37
N THR A 12 13.90 10.90 -3.89
CA THR A 12 13.58 11.16 -2.49
C THR A 12 12.50 10.18 -2.05
N GLU A 13 12.40 9.98 -0.74
CA GLU A 13 11.50 9.03 -0.12
C GLU A 13 10.48 9.79 0.73
N GLY A 14 9.23 9.35 0.67
CA GLY A 14 8.16 9.87 1.52
C GLY A 14 7.39 8.72 2.13
N SER A 15 6.63 9.01 3.17
CA SER A 15 5.70 8.05 3.77
C SER A 15 4.34 8.70 4.02
N PHE A 16 3.30 7.89 3.88
CA PHE A 16 1.94 8.28 4.22
C PHE A 16 1.26 7.19 5.04
N ASP A 17 0.60 7.59 6.12
CA ASP A 17 -0.38 6.75 6.80
C ASP A 17 -1.68 6.73 6.00
N ILE A 18 -2.04 5.55 5.53
CA ILE A 18 -3.24 5.32 4.72
C ILE A 18 -4.17 4.35 5.46
N PRO A 19 -5.46 4.71 5.63
CA PRO A 19 -6.43 3.82 6.24
C PRO A 19 -6.69 2.61 5.34
N VAL A 20 -6.77 1.44 5.95
CA VAL A 20 -6.98 0.19 5.22
C VAL A 20 -8.46 -0.09 5.01
N THR A 21 -8.81 -0.57 3.82
CA THR A 21 -10.19 -0.95 3.50
C THR A 21 -10.26 -2.39 3.06
N ILE A 22 -11.23 -3.15 3.56
CA ILE A 22 -11.48 -4.52 3.11
C ILE A 22 -12.52 -4.52 1.98
N ILE A 23 -12.21 -5.24 0.90
CA ILE A 23 -13.11 -5.49 -0.21
C ILE A 23 -13.56 -6.95 -0.25
N ASN A 24 -14.62 -7.23 -1.00
CA ASN A 24 -15.19 -8.58 -1.19
C ASN A 24 -15.65 -9.27 0.10
N LYS A 25 -15.95 -8.51 1.17
CA LYS A 25 -16.56 -9.09 2.37
C LYS A 25 -18.05 -9.38 2.13
N PRO A 26 -18.60 -10.52 2.59
CA PRO A 26 -20.03 -10.80 2.49
C PRO A 26 -20.85 -9.86 3.38
N GLU A 27 -22.11 -9.68 3.04
CA GLU A 27 -23.06 -8.93 3.85
C GLU A 27 -23.28 -9.64 5.20
N GLY A 28 -23.32 -8.87 6.29
CA GLY A 28 -23.46 -9.40 7.64
C GLY A 28 -22.15 -9.68 8.39
N ILE A 29 -20.99 -9.69 7.72
CA ILE A 29 -19.69 -9.86 8.41
C ILE A 29 -19.05 -8.50 8.72
N LYS A 30 -18.68 -8.32 10.00
CA LYS A 30 -17.83 -7.23 10.47
C LYS A 30 -16.39 -7.73 10.57
N ILE A 31 -15.47 -7.00 9.96
CA ILE A 31 -14.05 -7.33 9.99
C ILE A 31 -13.32 -6.13 10.56
N ASN A 32 -12.62 -6.35 11.67
CA ASN A 32 -11.75 -5.34 12.28
C ASN A 32 -10.31 -5.70 11.95
N THR A 33 -9.57 -4.78 11.34
CA THR A 33 -8.16 -4.93 11.02
C THR A 33 -7.33 -4.23 12.07
N PHE A 34 -6.23 -4.82 12.51
CA PHE A 34 -5.25 -4.14 13.36
C PHE A 34 -3.84 -4.29 12.76
N PRO A 35 -3.14 -3.18 12.50
CA PRO A 35 -3.57 -1.78 12.61
C PRO A 35 -4.61 -1.36 11.54
N ASN A 36 -5.38 -0.31 11.84
CA ASN A 36 -6.40 0.26 10.94
C ASN A 36 -5.79 1.18 9.87
N THR A 37 -4.53 1.55 10.05
CA THR A 37 -3.74 2.39 9.15
C THR A 37 -2.41 1.69 8.93
N ILE A 38 -1.91 1.78 7.71
CA ILE A 38 -0.59 1.28 7.34
C ILE A 38 0.26 2.42 6.84
N GLU A 39 1.56 2.30 7.05
CA GLU A 39 2.55 3.20 6.50
C GLU A 39 2.90 2.74 5.08
N VAL A 40 2.64 3.62 4.11
CA VAL A 40 3.03 3.44 2.72
C VAL A 40 4.23 4.33 2.45
N ILE A 41 5.40 3.71 2.37
CA ILE A 41 6.67 4.36 2.03
C ILE A 41 6.83 4.29 0.53
N TYR A 42 7.15 5.41 -0.11
CA TYR A 42 7.30 5.49 -1.56
C TYR A 42 8.57 6.24 -1.93
N GLN A 43 9.13 5.89 -3.07
CA GLN A 43 10.27 6.58 -3.67
C GLN A 43 9.84 7.24 -4.97
N ALA A 44 10.24 8.50 -5.17
CA ALA A 44 9.93 9.26 -6.37
C ALA A 44 11.05 10.23 -6.72
N GLY A 45 11.12 10.63 -7.99
CA GLY A 45 12.01 11.71 -8.41
C GLY A 45 11.63 13.02 -7.73
N LEU A 46 12.61 13.80 -7.32
CA LEU A 46 12.44 15.05 -6.54
C LEU A 46 11.46 16.01 -7.21
N SER A 47 11.49 16.11 -8.55
CA SER A 47 10.61 16.96 -9.34
C SER A 47 9.12 16.53 -9.29
N ASN A 48 8.85 15.25 -9.04
CA ASN A 48 7.50 14.70 -8.99
C ASN A 48 7.02 14.40 -7.56
N PHE A 49 7.91 14.47 -6.57
CA PHE A 49 7.58 14.20 -5.16
C PHE A 49 6.36 15.00 -4.69
N ASN A 50 6.30 16.29 -5.03
CA ASN A 50 5.20 17.19 -4.67
C ASN A 50 3.86 16.87 -5.36
N LYS A 51 3.86 16.02 -6.40
CA LYS A 51 2.63 15.60 -7.10
C LYS A 51 2.00 14.36 -6.46
N ILE A 52 2.74 13.65 -5.61
CA ILE A 52 2.29 12.41 -4.97
C ILE A 52 1.61 12.77 -3.66
N THR A 53 0.38 12.31 -3.51
CA THR A 53 -0.44 12.57 -2.31
C THR A 53 -1.02 11.26 -1.78
N LYS A 54 -1.67 11.27 -0.62
CA LYS A 54 -2.35 10.09 -0.06
C LYS A 54 -3.34 9.46 -1.06
N ASN A 55 -4.05 10.28 -1.83
CA ASN A 55 -4.99 9.83 -2.87
C ASN A 55 -4.32 9.18 -4.09
N SER A 56 -3.01 9.34 -4.24
CA SER A 56 -2.24 8.65 -5.28
C SER A 56 -2.13 7.15 -5.02
N PHE A 57 -2.46 6.69 -3.81
CA PHE A 57 -2.39 5.29 -3.41
C PHE A 57 -3.79 4.79 -3.02
N LEU A 58 -4.12 3.58 -3.47
CA LEU A 58 -5.28 2.85 -2.98
C LEU A 58 -4.81 1.48 -2.53
N VAL A 59 -4.77 1.27 -1.21
CA VAL A 59 -4.41 -0.01 -0.62
C VAL A 59 -5.65 -0.64 -0.01
N VAL A 60 -5.93 -1.88 -0.41
CA VAL A 60 -7.08 -2.64 0.07
C VAL A 60 -6.66 -4.04 0.47
N TYR A 61 -7.45 -4.67 1.32
CA TYR A 61 -7.31 -6.08 1.65
C TYR A 61 -8.47 -6.85 1.04
N ASP A 62 -8.16 -7.91 0.31
CA ASP A 62 -9.19 -8.77 -0.28
C ASP A 62 -9.57 -9.88 0.69
N TYR A 63 -10.83 -9.87 1.14
CA TYR A 63 -11.38 -10.91 2.02
C TYR A 63 -11.30 -12.31 1.39
N LYS A 64 -11.29 -12.40 0.05
CA LYS A 64 -11.15 -13.68 -0.66
C LYS A 64 -9.84 -14.39 -0.35
N GLN A 65 -8.81 -13.70 0.16
CA GLN A 65 -7.59 -14.35 0.64
C GLN A 65 -7.88 -15.29 1.81
N TYR A 66 -8.73 -14.86 2.75
CA TYR A 66 -9.18 -15.70 3.86
C TYR A 66 -10.17 -16.78 3.42
N GLU A 67 -11.04 -16.51 2.44
CA GLU A 67 -11.94 -17.54 1.92
C GLU A 67 -11.19 -18.68 1.21
N LYS A 68 -10.08 -18.35 0.54
CA LYS A 68 -9.20 -19.35 -0.09
C LYS A 68 -8.39 -20.14 0.95
N ASP A 69 -7.98 -19.49 2.03
CA ASP A 69 -7.18 -20.09 3.10
C ASP A 69 -7.72 -19.65 4.47
N THR A 70 -8.68 -20.41 5.01
CA THR A 70 -9.35 -20.08 6.28
C THR A 70 -8.41 -20.20 7.50
N LEU A 71 -7.21 -20.77 7.32
CA LEU A 71 -6.17 -20.84 8.35
C LEU A 71 -5.30 -19.57 8.41
N THR A 72 -5.40 -18.70 7.41
CA THR A 72 -4.66 -17.45 7.34
C THR A 72 -5.15 -16.48 8.41
N ARG A 73 -4.21 -16.04 9.26
CA ARG A 73 -4.42 -15.03 10.30
C ARG A 73 -4.01 -13.62 9.87
N PHE A 74 -3.43 -13.50 8.69
CA PHE A 74 -2.87 -12.25 8.19
C PHE A 74 -3.34 -11.95 6.77
N LEU A 75 -3.82 -10.72 6.53
CA LEU A 75 -4.10 -10.30 5.16
C LEU A 75 -2.88 -9.57 4.59
N THR A 76 -2.63 -9.80 3.30
CA THR A 76 -1.59 -9.10 2.55
C THR A 76 -2.22 -7.90 1.85
N PRO A 77 -1.62 -6.69 1.95
CA PRO A 77 -2.15 -5.50 1.30
C PRO A 77 -2.04 -5.61 -0.22
N ILE A 78 -3.07 -5.13 -0.91
CA ILE A 78 -3.14 -5.09 -2.36
C ILE A 78 -3.20 -3.63 -2.80
N ILE A 79 -2.21 -3.22 -3.59
CA ILE A 79 -2.17 -1.90 -4.19
C ILE A 79 -3.08 -1.92 -5.43
N LYS A 80 -4.27 -1.32 -5.31
CA LYS A 80 -5.22 -1.16 -6.42
C LYS A 80 -4.89 0.03 -7.31
N GLN A 81 -4.33 1.08 -6.72
CA GLN A 81 -3.96 2.30 -7.43
C GLN A 81 -2.63 2.81 -6.89
N LYS A 82 -1.77 3.27 -7.79
CA LYS A 82 -0.56 4.03 -7.49
C LYS A 82 -0.35 5.09 -8.58
N SER A 83 0.25 6.23 -8.23
CA SER A 83 0.74 7.17 -9.23
C SER A 83 1.86 6.56 -10.10
N GLU A 84 1.91 6.96 -11.36
CA GLU A 84 2.98 6.62 -12.30
C GLU A 84 4.34 7.23 -11.91
N PHE A 85 4.34 8.32 -11.15
CA PHE A 85 5.56 9.00 -10.72
C PHE A 85 6.33 8.26 -9.61
N ILE A 86 5.73 7.20 -9.07
CA ILE A 86 6.32 6.41 -8.00
C ILE A 86 7.19 5.32 -8.59
N SER A 87 8.46 5.33 -8.25
CA SER A 87 9.45 4.34 -8.68
C SER A 87 9.39 3.07 -7.84
N SER A 88 9.18 3.20 -6.53
CA SER A 88 9.11 2.06 -5.61
C SER A 88 8.13 2.32 -4.48
N ILE A 89 7.48 1.26 -3.99
CA ILE A 89 6.53 1.30 -2.87
C ILE A 89 6.89 0.19 -1.89
N LYS A 90 6.87 0.52 -0.61
CA LYS A 90 7.03 -0.41 0.50
C LYS A 90 5.90 -0.17 1.49
N ILE A 91 5.27 -1.26 1.93
CA ILE A 91 4.15 -1.21 2.87
C ILE A 91 4.60 -1.78 4.21
N ASN A 92 4.33 -1.03 5.27
CA ASN A 92 4.68 -1.38 6.63
C ASN A 92 3.48 -1.16 7.57
N PRO A 93 3.03 -2.18 8.31
CA PRO A 93 3.43 -3.59 8.23
C PRO A 93 2.96 -4.25 6.91
N SER A 94 3.77 -5.15 6.37
CA SER A 94 3.44 -5.87 5.12
C SER A 94 2.32 -6.91 5.27
N LYS A 95 1.89 -7.14 6.52
CA LYS A 95 0.82 -8.06 6.91
C LYS A 95 0.07 -7.41 8.07
N ILE A 96 -1.24 -7.56 8.08
CA ILE A 96 -2.07 -7.09 9.19
C ILE A 96 -2.89 -8.25 9.74
N GLU A 97 -3.14 -8.20 11.03
CA GLU A 97 -4.07 -9.10 11.68
C GLU A 97 -5.50 -8.60 11.46
N PHE A 98 -6.43 -9.54 11.40
CA PHE A 98 -7.84 -9.23 11.25
C PHE A 98 -8.68 -10.13 12.14
N LEU A 99 -9.79 -9.57 12.63
CA LEU A 99 -10.76 -10.24 13.47
C LEU A 99 -12.10 -10.22 12.74
N ILE A 100 -12.62 -11.42 12.47
CA ILE A 100 -13.94 -11.61 11.90
C ILE A 100 -14.94 -11.73 13.05
N GLN A 101 -15.93 -10.85 13.08
CA GLN A 101 -17.10 -10.93 13.95
C GLN A 101 -18.30 -11.34 13.08
N LYS A 102 -18.92 -12.46 13.47
CA LYS A 102 -20.17 -12.96 12.91
C LYS A 102 -21.34 -12.49 13.75
#